data_AF-A0A2N5ZFA4-F1
#
_entry.id   AF-A0A2N5ZFA4-F1
#
_cell.length_a   1.000
_cell.length_b   1.000
_cell.length_c   1.000
_cell.angle_alpha   90.00
_cell.angle_beta   90.00
_cell.angle_gamma   90.00
#
_symmetry.space_group_name_H-M   'P 1'
#
loop_
_entity.id
_entity.type
_entity.pdbx_description
1 polymer ?
#
loop_
_entity_poly.entity_id
_entity_poly.type
_entity_poly.pdbx_seq_one_letter_code
_entity_poly.pdbx_strand_id
1 'polypeptide(L)' 'TAKQTYIALGTLLAAASELRIDACPMEGFKPEEFNKILGLEEKGLNAAVMATVGYRSVDDKYQHNAKVRKPMEELFEIV' A
#
# COMPACT_ATOMS: atom_id res chain seq x y z
N THR A 1 -6.80 -0.21 16.30
CA THR A 1 -5.34 -0.20 16.03
C THR A 1 -4.97 -0.32 14.56
N ALA A 2 -5.85 -0.82 13.67
CA ALA A 2 -5.61 -0.94 12.23
C ALA A 2 -5.01 0.32 11.54
N LYS A 3 -5.36 1.54 11.98
CA LYS A 3 -4.79 2.77 11.41
C LYS A 3 -3.26 2.87 11.53
N GLN A 4 -2.64 2.25 12.55
CA GLN A 4 -1.19 2.31 12.74
C GLN A 4 -0.42 1.56 11.65
N THR A 5 -0.99 0.51 11.07
CA THR A 5 -0.33 -0.24 9.98
C THR A 5 -0.18 0.59 8.71
N TYR A 6 -0.97 1.66 8.53
CA TYR A 6 -0.82 2.57 7.39
C TYR A 6 0.47 3.39 7.44
N ILE A 7 1.01 3.66 8.63
CA ILE A 7 2.30 4.33 8.77
C ILE A 7 3.39 3.40 8.23
N ALA A 8 3.40 2.14 8.67
CA ALA A 8 4.34 1.13 8.19
C ALA A 8 4.19 0.89 6.68
N LEU A 9 2.95 0.89 6.16
CA LEU A 9 2.69 0.82 4.73
C LEU A 9 3.31 2.00 3.97
N GLY A 10 3.13 3.23 4.46
CA GLY A 10 3.75 4.42 3.86
C GLY A 10 5.28 4.32 3.81
N THR A 11 5.91 3.86 4.89
CA THR A 11 7.36 3.60 4.94
C THR A 11 7.78 2.53 3.94
N LEU A 12 7.04 1.42 3.83
CA LEU A 12 7.31 0.35 2.86
C LEU A 12 7.27 0.87 1.42
N LEU A 13 6.25 1.66 1.06
CA LEU A 13 6.12 2.21 -0.29
C LEU A 13 7.25 3.18 -0.63
N ALA A 14 7.66 4.03 0.33
CA ALA A 14 8.78 4.94 0.14
C ALA A 14 10.11 4.19 -0.03
N ALA A 15 10.37 3.20 0.82
CA ALA A 15 11.59 2.38 0.75
C ALA A 15 11.66 1.54 -0.53
N ALA A 16 10.54 0.94 -0.95
CA ALA A 16 10.47 0.19 -2.21
C ALA A 16 10.83 1.09 -3.40
N SER A 17 10.28 2.31 -3.46
CA SER A 17 10.61 3.28 -4.51
C SER A 17 12.09 3.63 -4.54
N GLU A 18 12.71 3.84 -3.39
CA GLU A 18 14.15 4.16 -3.28
C GLU A 18 15.02 3.01 -3.80
N LEU A 19 14.62 1.77 -3.48
CA LEU A 19 15.31 0.55 -3.92
C LEU A 19 14.97 0.15 -5.37
N ARG A 20 14.17 0.95 -6.09
CA ARG A 20 13.67 0.64 -7.44
C ARG A 20 12.91 -0.69 -7.51
N ILE A 21 12.15 -0.97 -6.45
CA ILE A 21 11.23 -2.10 -6.36
C ILE A 21 9.81 -1.56 -6.48
N ASP A 22 9.00 -2.23 -7.30
CA ASP A 22 7.61 -1.86 -7.47
C ASP A 22 6.78 -2.36 -6.29
N ALA A 23 5.87 -1.52 -5.82
CA ALA A 23 4.93 -1.87 -4.78
C ALA A 23 3.52 -1.33 -5.07
N CYS A 24 2.50 -2.13 -4.78
CA CYS A 24 1.10 -1.76 -4.97
C CYS A 24 0.31 -1.95 -3.67
N PRO A 25 -0.10 -0.87 -2.98
CA PRO A 25 -0.97 -0.97 -1.80
C PRO A 25 -2.41 -1.32 -2.23
N MET A 26 -3.09 -2.15 -1.44
CA MET A 26 -4.42 -2.66 -1.74
C MET A 26 -5.29 -2.71 -0.48
N GLU A 27 -6.52 -2.19 -0.60
CA GLU A 27 -7.60 -2.35 0.40
C GLU A 27 -8.74 -3.24 -0.12
N GLY A 28 -8.80 -3.49 -1.43
CA GLY A 28 -9.85 -4.28 -2.08
C GLY A 28 -9.65 -5.80 -1.95
N PHE A 29 -9.46 -6.30 -0.73
CA PHE A 29 -9.37 -7.74 -0.42
C PHE A 29 -10.38 -8.14 0.66
N LYS A 30 -10.51 -9.45 0.92
CA LYS A 30 -11.38 -10.00 1.97
C LYS A 30 -10.54 -10.35 3.21
N PRO A 31 -10.51 -9.52 4.27
CA PRO A 31 -9.65 -9.77 5.43
C PRO A 31 -9.89 -11.12 6.08
N GLU A 32 -11.15 -11.59 6.12
CA GLU A 32 -11.55 -12.85 6.77
C GLU A 32 -10.89 -14.06 6.10
N GLU A 33 -10.83 -14.07 4.76
CA GLU A 33 -10.18 -15.15 4.00
C GLU A 33 -8.67 -15.17 4.26
N PHE A 34 -8.04 -14.00 4.31
CA PHE A 34 -6.61 -13.89 4.59
C PHE A 34 -6.26 -14.23 6.04
N ASN A 35 -7.10 -13.82 6.99
CA ASN A 35 -6.96 -14.18 8.39
C ASN A 35 -6.96 -15.70 8.56
N LYS A 36 -7.88 -16.39 7.88
CA LYS A 36 -7.96 -17.85 7.89
C LYS A 36 -6.74 -18.49 7.26
N ILE A 37 -6.31 -18.03 6.08
CA ILE A 37 -5.14 -18.59 5.37
C ILE A 37 -3.85 -18.42 6.20
N LEU A 38 -3.70 -17.30 6.91
CA LEU A 38 -2.48 -16.95 7.65
C LEU A 38 -2.55 -17.28 9.16
N GLY A 39 -3.68 -17.81 9.63
CA GLY A 39 -3.94 -18.10 11.04
C GLY A 39 -3.79 -16.85 11.93
N LEU A 40 -4.34 -15.71 11.50
CA LEU A 40 -4.18 -14.44 12.23
C LEU A 40 -5.08 -14.37 13.47
N GLU A 41 -6.28 -14.94 13.41
CA GLU A 41 -7.23 -14.93 14.53
C GLU A 41 -6.67 -15.65 15.75
N GLU A 42 -6.02 -16.80 15.57
CA GLU A 42 -5.35 -17.56 16.62
C GLU A 42 -4.22 -16.79 17.30
N LYS A 43 -3.65 -15.80 16.59
CA LYS A 43 -2.59 -14.90 17.08
C LYS A 43 -3.14 -13.61 17.67
N GLY A 44 -4.46 -13.44 17.70
CA GLY A 44 -5.12 -12.18 18.09
C GLY A 44 -4.85 -11.02 17.11
N LEU A 45 -4.56 -11.34 15.84
CA LEU A 45 -4.25 -10.40 14.78
C LEU A 45 -5.37 -10.35 13.74
N ASN A 46 -5.37 -9.28 12.94
CA ASN A 46 -6.30 -9.09 11.83
C ASN A 46 -5.58 -8.42 10.65
N ALA A 47 -5.86 -8.85 9.43
CA ALA A 47 -5.35 -8.19 8.23
C ALA A 47 -5.99 -6.79 8.07
N ALA A 48 -5.14 -5.76 7.99
CA ALA A 48 -5.59 -4.36 7.90
C ALA A 48 -5.39 -3.76 6.50
N VAL A 49 -4.24 -4.01 5.90
CA VAL A 49 -3.83 -3.53 4.57
C VAL A 49 -2.97 -4.60 3.91
N MET A 50 -2.89 -4.57 2.59
CA MET A 50 -2.02 -5.44 1.81
C MET A 50 -1.14 -4.62 0.88
N ALA A 51 0.06 -5.11 0.58
CA ALA A 51 0.92 -4.56 -0.46
C ALA A 51 1.62 -5.70 -1.20
N THR A 52 1.55 -5.70 -2.53
CA THR A 52 2.45 -6.53 -3.35
C THR A 52 3.77 -5.81 -3.52
N VAL A 53 4.87 -6.56 -3.60
CA VAL A 53 6.23 -6.05 -3.79
C VAL A 53 6.92 -6.92 -4.84
N GLY A 54 7.55 -6.31 -5.84
CA GLY A 54 8.21 -7.05 -6.92
C GLY A 54 8.66 -6.14 -8.06
N TYR A 55 8.61 -6.68 -9.28
CA TYR A 55 8.93 -5.93 -10.50
C TYR A 55 7.72 -5.96 -11.43
N ARG A 56 7.34 -4.78 -11.95
CA ARG A 56 6.19 -4.63 -12.85
C ARG A 56 6.39 -5.45 -14.13
N SER A 57 5.30 -6.01 -14.63
CA SER A 57 5.28 -6.67 -15.94
C SER A 57 5.39 -5.62 -17.05
N VAL A 58 5.92 -6.03 -18.20
CA VAL A 58 5.86 -5.24 -19.44
C VAL A 58 4.42 -4.94 -19.86
N ASP A 59 3.46 -5.79 -19.47
CA ASP A 59 2.04 -5.63 -19.78
C ASP A 59 1.28 -4.74 -18.77
N ASP A 60 1.97 -4.15 -17.78
CA ASP A 60 1.34 -3.21 -16.86
C ASP A 60 0.92 -1.93 -17.61
N LYS A 61 -0.38 -1.86 -17.91
CA LYS A 61 -1.00 -0.72 -18.62
C LYS A 61 -0.88 0.61 -17.88
N TYR A 62 -0.59 0.61 -16.58
CA TYR A 62 -0.50 1.83 -15.78
C TYR A 62 0.93 2.38 -15.65
N GLN A 63 1.95 1.62 -16.05
CA GLN A 63 3.36 1.95 -15.77
C GLN A 63 3.86 3.26 -16.41
N HIS A 64 3.22 3.69 -17.50
CA HIS A 64 3.57 4.91 -18.25
C HIS A 64 2.65 6.09 -17.97
N ASN A 65 1.64 5.91 -17.10
CA ASN A 65 0.72 6.99 -16.79
C ASN A 65 1.41 8.08 -15.96
N ALA A 66 1.06 9.34 -16.26
CA ALA A 66 1.51 10.46 -15.46
C ALA A 66 0.95 10.36 -14.03
N LYS A 67 1.79 10.67 -13.03
CA LYS A 67 1.38 10.73 -11.63
C LYS A 67 0.57 12.01 -11.39
N VAL A 68 -0.72 11.88 -11.15
CA VAL A 68 -1.63 13.02 -10.88
C VAL A 68 -1.78 13.25 -9.38
N ARG A 69 -1.65 14.50 -8.94
CA ARG A 69 -1.84 14.95 -7.55
C ARG A 69 -2.62 16.27 -7.54
N LYS A 70 -3.28 16.57 -6.42
CA LYS A 70 -3.89 17.90 -6.21
C LYS A 70 -2.80 18.99 -6.18
N PRO A 71 -3.12 20.22 -6.63
CA PRO A 71 -2.20 21.35 -6.55
C PRO A 71 -1.85 21.69 -5.10
N MET A 72 -0.69 22.34 -4.89
CA MET A 72 -0.18 22.63 -3.53
C MET A 72 -1.11 23.57 -2.76
N GLU A 73 -1.72 24.51 -3.45
CA GLU A 73 -2.63 25.51 -2.92
C GLU A 73 -3.93 24.89 -2.38
N GLU A 74 -4.29 23.68 -2.83
CA GLU A 74 -5.41 22.91 -2.27
C GLU A 74 -5.01 22.04 -1.06
N LEU A 75 -3.72 21.75 -0.90
CA LEU A 75 -3.21 20.79 0.09
C LEU A 75 -2.60 21.47 1.32
N PHE A 76 -2.05 22.67 1.16
CA PHE A 76 -1.28 23.35 2.18
C PHE A 76 -1.76 24.79 2.36
N GLU A 77 -1.91 25.18 3.62
CA GLU A 77 -1.99 26.58 4.04
C GLU A 77 -0.61 27.00 4.53
N ILE A 78 0.01 27.99 3.88
CA ILE A 78 1.29 28.54 4.31
C ILE A 78 0.99 29.71 5.24
N VAL A 79 1.28 29.51 6.53
CA VAL A 79 1.15 30.50 7.60
C VAL A 79 2.52 31.08 7.94
#